data_AF-A0A7Y3A7N3-F1
#
_entry.id   AF-A0A7Y3A7N3-F1
#
_cell.length_a   1.000
_cell.length_b   1.000
_cell.length_c   1.000
_cell.angle_alpha   90.00
_cell.angle_beta   90.00
_cell.angle_gamma   90.00
#
_symmetry.space_group_name_H-M   'P 1'
#
loop_
_entity.id
_entity.type
_entity.pdbx_description
1 polymer ?
#
loop_
_entity_poly.entity_id
_entity_poly.type
_entity_poly.pdbx_seq_one_letter_code
_entity_poly.pdbx_strand_id
1 'polypeptide(L)'
;MNILRFIVISYCFFLSTSLVSQKDSLSPRIANYHIEVVLDTADKTLNAQQKIIWHNRTADTITKLYFHLYYNAFKNSESTFFKERGIPEFLTQGIDEDCGWSWTQIRHIKDQEGNDLSDSWSYESTDDNNESDETVFKLELEQFVLPGQSIELDIA
;
A
#
# COMPACT_ATOMS: atom_id res chain seq x y z
N MET A 1 -60.37 24.03 7.00
CA MET A 1 -61.41 22.98 7.12
C MET A 1 -61.34 22.13 5.87
N ASN A 2 -60.82 20.91 6.00
CA ASN A 2 -61.10 19.69 5.20
C ASN A 2 -60.06 18.62 5.59
N ILE A 3 -59.99 18.42 6.91
CA ILE A 3 -59.62 17.14 7.52
C ILE A 3 -60.82 16.23 7.22
N LEU A 4 -60.60 14.93 7.04
CA LEU A 4 -61.65 13.88 6.90
C LEU A 4 -62.12 13.53 5.46
N ARG A 5 -61.18 13.17 4.58
CA ARG A 5 -61.44 12.20 3.50
C ARG A 5 -60.13 11.48 3.20
N PHE A 6 -60.18 10.17 3.00
CA PHE A 6 -59.04 9.25 2.86
C PHE A 6 -58.48 8.65 4.17
N ILE A 7 -59.37 8.38 5.12
CA ILE A 7 -59.31 7.10 5.84
C ILE A 7 -59.92 6.08 4.86
N VAL A 8 -59.36 4.86 4.74
CA VAL A 8 -59.74 3.74 3.82
C VAL A 8 -58.79 3.48 2.63
N ILE A 9 -57.48 3.67 2.81
CA ILE A 9 -56.50 2.74 2.19
C ILE A 9 -55.66 2.16 3.32
N SER A 10 -56.37 1.38 4.13
CA SER A 10 -55.81 0.36 4.99
C SER A 10 -55.38 -0.81 4.12
N TYR A 11 -54.28 -1.47 4.50
CA TYR A 11 -53.76 -2.74 3.96
C TYR A 11 -53.02 -2.70 2.61
N CYS A 12 -51.71 -2.43 2.69
CA CYS A 12 -50.62 -3.16 2.01
C CYS A 12 -49.34 -2.32 1.87
N PHE A 13 -48.91 -1.64 2.93
CA PHE A 13 -47.47 -1.38 3.09
C PHE A 13 -46.93 -2.50 3.97
N PHE A 14 -46.77 -3.69 3.38
CA PHE A 14 -45.77 -4.62 3.87
C PHE A 14 -44.46 -3.86 3.79
N LEU A 15 -43.99 -3.38 4.94
CA LEU A 15 -42.64 -2.90 5.14
C LEU A 15 -41.75 -4.11 4.86
N SER A 16 -41.38 -4.30 3.60
CA SER A 16 -40.32 -5.23 3.21
C SER A 16 -39.03 -4.66 3.78
N THR A 17 -38.78 -4.92 5.06
CA THR A 17 -37.45 -4.85 5.62
C THR A 17 -36.66 -5.91 4.86
N SER A 18 -36.02 -5.48 3.78
CA SER A 18 -34.93 -6.23 3.21
C SER A 18 -33.88 -6.25 4.32
N LEU A 19 -33.85 -7.34 5.10
CA LEU A 19 -32.68 -7.68 5.87
C LEU A 19 -31.60 -7.95 4.84
N VAL A 20 -30.94 -6.88 4.40
CA VAL A 20 -29.67 -7.00 3.72
C VAL A 20 -28.76 -7.57 4.78
N SER A 21 -28.62 -8.89 4.80
CA SER A 21 -27.50 -9.56 5.43
C SER A 21 -26.28 -9.18 4.61
N GLN A 22 -25.80 -7.95 4.80
CA GLN A 22 -24.48 -7.58 4.35
C GLN A 22 -23.57 -8.30 5.34
N LYS A 23 -23.09 -9.48 4.94
CA LYS A 23 -22.02 -10.16 5.64
C LYS A 23 -20.92 -9.12 5.84
N ASP A 24 -20.70 -8.70 7.08
CA ASP A 24 -19.70 -7.68 7.38
C ASP A 24 -18.39 -8.07 6.71
N SER A 25 -17.77 -7.10 6.04
CA SER A 25 -16.48 -7.32 5.41
C SER A 25 -15.48 -7.78 6.47
N LEU A 26 -14.81 -8.91 6.25
CA LEU A 26 -13.76 -9.41 7.15
C LEU A 26 -12.54 -8.48 7.22
N SER A 27 -12.46 -7.49 6.32
CA SER A 27 -11.38 -6.52 6.26
C SER A 27 -11.93 -5.10 6.17
N PRO A 28 -11.34 -4.14 6.90
CA PRO A 28 -11.68 -2.73 6.77
C PRO A 28 -11.23 -2.08 5.45
N ARG A 29 -10.53 -2.79 4.55
CA ARG A 29 -10.08 -2.29 3.22
C ARG A 29 -9.32 -0.96 3.30
N ILE A 30 -8.40 -0.86 4.27
CA ILE A 30 -7.62 0.35 4.57
C ILE A 30 -6.74 0.76 3.40
N ALA A 31 -6.17 -0.22 2.70
CA ALA A 31 -5.33 -0.03 1.53
C ALA A 31 -5.89 -0.82 0.36
N ASN A 32 -5.95 -0.19 -0.80
CA ASN A 32 -6.40 -0.79 -2.05
C ASN A 32 -5.34 -0.52 -3.12
N TYR A 33 -5.10 -1.51 -3.97
CA TYR A 33 -4.02 -1.49 -4.93
C TYR A 33 -4.57 -1.86 -6.31
N HIS A 34 -4.23 -1.07 -7.32
CA HIS A 34 -4.31 -1.46 -8.72
C HIS A 34 -2.89 -1.54 -9.24
N ILE A 35 -2.47 -2.70 -9.75
CA ILE A 35 -1.09 -2.96 -10.15
C ILE A 35 -1.10 -3.47 -11.58
N GLU A 36 -0.42 -2.77 -12.46
CA GLU A 36 -0.14 -3.17 -13.82
C GLU A 36 1.33 -3.53 -13.93
N VAL A 37 1.63 -4.73 -14.41
CA VAL A 37 2.99 -5.26 -14.48
C VAL A 37 3.25 -5.85 -15.86
N VAL A 38 4.42 -5.53 -16.40
CA VAL A 38 4.97 -6.11 -17.63
C VAL A 38 6.24 -6.87 -17.29
N LEU A 39 6.31 -8.14 -17.72
CA LEU A 39 7.50 -8.98 -17.63
C LEU A 39 8.36 -8.77 -18.87
N ASP A 40 9.61 -8.38 -18.65
CA ASP A 40 10.67 -8.48 -19.66
C ASP A 40 11.47 -9.76 -19.41
N THR A 41 11.34 -10.74 -20.30
CA THR A 41 12.04 -12.02 -20.17
C THR A 41 13.50 -11.97 -20.63
N ALA A 42 13.86 -11.00 -21.47
CA ALA A 42 15.24 -10.84 -21.94
C ALA A 42 16.09 -10.22 -20.82
N ASP A 43 15.56 -9.16 -20.21
CA ASP A 43 16.22 -8.45 -19.11
C ASP A 43 15.92 -9.07 -17.74
N LYS A 44 15.00 -10.04 -17.66
CA LYS A 44 14.52 -10.68 -16.42
C LYS A 44 13.99 -9.67 -15.39
N THR A 45 13.30 -8.64 -15.86
CA THR A 45 12.76 -7.56 -15.00
C THR A 45 11.24 -7.50 -15.03
N LEU A 46 10.67 -6.93 -13.96
CA LEU A 46 9.26 -6.55 -13.90
C LEU A 46 9.16 -5.04 -13.90
N ASN A 47 8.45 -4.47 -14.88
CA ASN A 47 8.11 -3.04 -14.89
C ASN A 47 6.69 -2.90 -14.38
N ALA A 48 6.52 -2.20 -13.25
CA ALA A 48 5.24 -2.02 -12.59
C ALA A 48 4.79 -0.55 -12.65
N GLN A 49 3.49 -0.34 -12.77
CA GLN A 49 2.83 0.90 -12.39
C GLN A 49 1.74 0.51 -11.40
N GLN A 50 1.68 1.19 -10.25
CA GLN A 50 0.68 0.92 -9.24
C GLN A 50 -0.02 2.20 -8.80
N LYS A 51 -1.31 2.06 -8.53
CA LYS A 51 -2.12 3.05 -7.83
C LYS A 51 -2.47 2.51 -6.45
N ILE A 52 -2.14 3.26 -5.41
CA ILE A 52 -2.43 2.93 -4.03
C ILE A 52 -3.46 3.92 -3.51
N ILE A 53 -4.55 3.43 -2.94
CA ILE A 53 -5.49 4.25 -2.14
C ILE A 53 -5.38 3.79 -0.70
N TRP A 54 -4.88 4.67 0.17
CA TRP A 54 -4.70 4.41 1.59
C TRP A 54 -5.56 5.34 2.45
N HIS A 55 -6.24 4.78 3.45
CA HIS A 55 -7.14 5.49 4.34
C HIS A 55 -6.56 5.66 5.75
N ASN A 56 -6.44 6.91 6.22
CA ASN A 56 -6.03 7.22 7.57
C ASN A 56 -7.15 6.94 8.58
N ARG A 57 -7.02 5.86 9.34
CA ARG A 57 -7.97 5.49 10.42
C ARG A 57 -7.55 5.95 11.80
N THR A 58 -6.43 6.64 11.94
CA THR A 58 -5.96 7.15 13.23
C THR A 58 -6.61 8.49 13.54
N ALA A 59 -6.41 8.97 14.77
CA ALA A 59 -6.78 10.33 15.17
C ALA A 59 -5.69 11.36 14.86
N ASP A 60 -4.56 10.93 14.30
CA ASP A 60 -3.40 11.76 14.04
C ASP A 60 -3.38 12.25 12.59
N THR A 61 -2.79 13.41 12.38
CA THR A 61 -2.44 13.88 11.04
C THR A 61 -1.19 13.17 10.57
N ILE A 62 -1.25 12.57 9.38
CA ILE A 62 -0.14 11.80 8.81
C ILE A 62 0.61 12.68 7.84
N THR A 63 1.90 12.89 8.13
CA THR A 63 2.81 13.71 7.30
C THR A 63 3.73 12.87 6.44
N LYS A 64 3.81 11.56 6.69
CA LYS A 64 4.70 10.62 6.02
C LYS A 64 4.10 9.22 5.97
N LEU A 65 4.47 8.47 4.95
CA LEU A 65 4.09 7.07 4.78
C LEU A 65 5.32 6.18 4.72
N TYR A 66 5.17 4.94 5.20
CA TYR A 66 6.22 3.93 5.17
C TYR A 66 5.76 2.75 4.33
N PHE A 67 6.64 2.25 3.46
CA PHE A 67 6.36 1.11 2.61
C PHE A 67 7.48 0.08 2.73
N HIS A 68 7.08 -1.19 2.65
CA HIS A 68 8.02 -2.30 2.66
C HIS A 68 8.38 -2.67 1.22
N LEU A 69 9.67 -2.62 0.90
CA LEU A 69 10.27 -3.11 -0.33
C LEU A 69 10.90 -4.47 -0.06
N TYR A 70 10.05 -5.49 0.09
CA TYR A 70 10.47 -6.83 0.55
C TYR A 70 11.69 -7.38 -0.21
N TYR A 71 11.72 -7.23 -1.53
CA TYR A 71 12.84 -7.74 -2.34
C TYR A 71 14.17 -7.07 -2.02
N ASN A 72 14.19 -5.85 -1.46
CA ASN A 72 15.44 -5.17 -1.09
C ASN A 72 16.20 -5.86 0.04
N ALA A 73 15.57 -6.78 0.79
CA ALA A 73 16.27 -7.66 1.72
C ALA A 73 17.30 -8.55 1.02
N PHE A 74 17.13 -8.78 -0.29
CA PHE A 74 17.98 -9.58 -1.17
C PHE A 74 18.74 -8.72 -2.17
N LYS A 75 18.92 -7.42 -1.89
CA LYS A 75 19.66 -6.50 -2.77
C LYS A 75 21.17 -6.71 -2.68
N ASN A 76 21.65 -7.14 -1.52
CA ASN A 76 23.06 -7.33 -1.20
C ASN A 76 23.21 -8.24 0.04
N SER A 77 24.45 -8.64 0.35
CA SER A 77 24.79 -9.45 1.54
C SER A 77 24.80 -8.69 2.86
N GLU A 78 24.60 -7.37 2.82
CA GLU A 78 24.76 -6.46 3.96
C GLU A 78 23.43 -6.01 4.58
N SER A 79 22.30 -6.41 4.01
CA SER A 79 20.96 -6.17 4.58
C SER A 79 20.83 -6.82 5.95
N THR A 80 19.93 -6.30 6.77
CA THR A 80 19.68 -6.81 8.12
C THR A 80 19.21 -8.26 8.07
N PHE A 81 18.41 -8.62 7.05
CA PHE A 81 18.01 -10.00 6.79
C PHE A 81 19.21 -10.96 6.63
N PHE A 82 20.25 -10.56 5.91
CA PHE A 82 21.47 -11.37 5.73
C PHE A 82 22.37 -11.40 6.97
N LYS A 83 22.37 -10.34 7.78
CA LYS A 83 23.25 -10.21 8.96
C LYS A 83 22.71 -10.87 10.21
N GLU A 84 21.43 -10.72 10.52
CA GLU A 84 20.90 -11.07 11.85
C GLU A 84 20.65 -12.54 12.07
N ARG A 85 20.28 -13.26 11.01
CA ARG A 85 19.97 -14.68 11.08
C ARG A 85 20.83 -15.34 10.06
N GLY A 86 21.83 -16.11 10.51
CA GLY A 86 22.65 -16.95 9.65
C GLY A 86 21.77 -17.58 8.59
N ILE A 87 21.82 -17.01 7.39
CA ILE A 87 20.83 -17.28 6.37
C ILE A 87 20.99 -18.75 6.01
N PRO A 88 19.88 -19.50 5.90
CA PRO A 88 19.95 -20.90 5.49
C PRO A 88 20.88 -21.05 4.28
N GLU A 89 21.81 -22.00 4.35
CA GLU A 89 22.89 -22.13 3.36
C GLU A 89 22.33 -22.23 1.93
N PHE A 90 21.12 -22.75 1.73
CA PHE A 90 20.47 -22.79 0.41
C PHE A 90 20.13 -21.42 -0.20
N LEU A 91 20.06 -20.35 0.59
CA LEU A 91 19.84 -18.97 0.14
C LEU A 91 21.17 -18.22 -0.11
N THR A 92 22.30 -18.73 0.38
CA THR A 92 23.64 -18.12 0.22
C THR A 92 24.56 -18.94 -0.68
N GLN A 93 24.31 -20.23 -0.82
CA GLN A 93 25.11 -21.15 -1.61
C GLN A 93 24.80 -20.99 -3.10
N GLY A 94 25.81 -20.59 -3.87
CA GLY A 94 25.67 -20.43 -5.31
C GLY A 94 24.86 -19.20 -5.73
N ILE A 95 24.85 -18.14 -4.91
CA ILE A 95 24.44 -16.80 -5.37
C ILE A 95 25.34 -16.46 -6.56
N ASP A 96 24.73 -16.49 -7.74
CA ASP A 96 25.35 -16.10 -8.99
C ASP A 96 25.62 -14.59 -8.96
N GLU A 97 26.83 -14.15 -9.32
CA GLU A 97 27.13 -12.71 -9.42
C GLU A 97 26.24 -12.01 -10.46
N ASP A 98 25.77 -12.75 -11.48
CA ASP A 98 24.95 -12.21 -12.58
C ASP A 98 23.44 -12.16 -12.26
N CYS A 99 22.92 -13.03 -11.40
CA CYS A 99 21.47 -13.22 -11.18
C CYS A 99 21.07 -13.52 -9.73
N GLY A 100 22.00 -13.41 -8.77
CA GLY A 100 21.76 -13.79 -7.38
C GLY A 100 21.07 -12.73 -6.53
N TRP A 101 20.95 -11.50 -7.02
CA TRP A 101 20.36 -10.37 -6.29
C TRP A 101 19.04 -9.93 -6.88
N SER A 102 18.16 -9.40 -6.03
CA SER A 102 16.86 -8.88 -6.42
C SER A 102 16.54 -7.63 -5.60
N TRP A 103 15.87 -6.67 -6.21
CA TRP A 103 15.43 -5.45 -5.54
C TRP A 103 14.24 -4.84 -6.27
N THR A 104 13.51 -3.99 -5.54
CA THR A 104 12.51 -3.08 -6.09
C THR A 104 13.10 -1.68 -6.10
N GLN A 105 13.11 -1.06 -7.27
CA GLN A 105 13.45 0.35 -7.42
C GLN A 105 12.18 1.15 -7.67
N ILE A 106 11.95 2.18 -6.86
CA ILE A 106 10.92 3.19 -7.11
C ILE A 106 11.54 4.26 -8.00
N ARG A 107 10.90 4.55 -9.14
CA ARG A 107 11.35 5.53 -10.12
C ARG A 107 10.55 6.82 -10.03
N HIS A 108 9.24 6.70 -9.83
CA HIS A 108 8.35 7.86 -9.79
C HIS A 108 7.26 7.70 -8.74
N ILE A 109 6.92 8.80 -8.08
CA ILE A 109 5.78 8.88 -7.16
C ILE A 109 5.04 10.19 -7.44
N LYS A 110 3.72 10.11 -7.61
CA LYS A 110 2.83 11.27 -7.66
C LYS A 110 1.64 11.10 -6.74
N ASP A 111 1.15 12.19 -6.19
CA ASP A 111 -0.11 12.20 -5.47
C ASP A 111 -1.30 12.53 -6.39
N GLN A 112 -2.50 12.39 -5.81
CA GLN A 112 -3.78 12.70 -6.47
C GLN A 112 -3.95 14.15 -6.95
N GLU A 113 -3.16 15.10 -6.43
CA GLU A 113 -3.17 16.50 -6.86
C GLU A 113 -2.18 16.75 -8.01
N GLY A 114 -1.39 15.73 -8.37
CA GLY A 114 -0.38 15.78 -9.41
C GLY A 114 0.98 16.28 -8.93
N ASN A 115 1.19 16.40 -7.61
CA ASN A 115 2.50 16.77 -7.05
C ASN A 115 3.49 15.62 -7.29
N ASP A 116 4.71 15.96 -7.68
CA ASP A 116 5.79 15.00 -7.86
C ASP A 116 6.53 14.81 -6.54
N LEU A 117 6.47 13.59 -5.99
CA LEU A 117 7.09 13.22 -4.72
C LEU A 117 8.33 12.33 -4.93
N SER A 118 8.84 12.22 -6.17
CA SER A 118 9.93 11.31 -6.53
C SER A 118 11.26 11.64 -5.83
N ASP A 119 11.42 12.86 -5.32
CA ASP A 119 12.60 13.30 -4.55
C ASP A 119 12.30 13.44 -3.04
N SER A 120 11.06 13.17 -2.61
CA SER A 120 10.59 13.39 -1.23
C SER A 120 10.62 12.11 -0.39
N TRP A 121 11.62 11.24 -0.59
CA TRP A 121 11.70 9.97 0.11
C TRP A 121 13.12 9.58 0.53
N SER A 122 13.23 8.68 1.52
CA SER A 122 14.49 8.09 1.97
C SER A 122 14.28 6.65 2.42
N TYR A 123 15.34 5.83 2.44
CA TYR A 123 15.31 4.58 3.20
C TYR A 123 15.32 4.85 4.71
N GLU A 124 14.77 3.93 5.50
CA GLU A 124 14.68 4.03 6.96
C GLU A 124 15.01 2.67 7.60
N SER A 125 16.01 2.65 8.49
CA SER A 125 16.50 1.44 9.18
C SER A 125 16.59 1.69 10.69
N THR A 126 15.51 2.16 11.32
CA THR A 126 15.52 2.64 12.72
C THR A 126 15.71 1.55 13.77
N ASP A 127 15.53 0.29 13.40
CA ASP A 127 15.63 -0.86 14.28
C ASP A 127 17.08 -1.22 14.62
N ASP A 128 18.00 -1.14 13.66
CA ASP A 128 19.41 -1.49 13.85
C ASP A 128 20.42 -0.44 13.31
N ASN A 129 19.94 0.62 12.66
CA ASN A 129 20.73 1.65 11.97
C ASN A 129 21.63 1.11 10.85
N ASN A 130 21.24 0.00 10.22
CA ASN A 130 21.96 -0.55 9.08
C ASN A 130 21.64 0.22 7.80
N GLU A 131 22.51 1.16 7.42
CA GLU A 131 22.37 1.95 6.19
C GLU A 131 22.38 1.11 4.90
N SER A 132 22.82 -0.15 4.96
CA SER A 132 22.76 -1.09 3.83
C SER A 132 21.41 -1.81 3.72
N ASP A 133 20.52 -1.64 4.70
CA ASP A 133 19.15 -2.14 4.65
C ASP A 133 18.21 -1.10 4.01
N GLU A 134 17.72 -1.46 2.84
CA GLU A 134 16.79 -0.63 2.06
C GLU A 134 15.39 -1.25 1.99
N THR A 135 15.00 -2.06 2.99
CA THR A 135 13.71 -2.77 2.99
C THR A 135 12.52 -1.89 3.34
N VAL A 136 12.74 -0.73 3.95
CA VAL A 136 11.69 0.24 4.26
C VAL A 136 12.05 1.58 3.64
N PHE A 137 11.13 2.14 2.86
CA PHE A 137 11.26 3.52 2.39
C PHE A 137 10.16 4.39 3.01
N LYS A 138 10.56 5.59 3.41
CA LYS A 138 9.75 6.65 4.00
C LYS A 138 9.49 7.71 2.93
N LEU A 139 8.22 7.97 2.66
CA LEU A 139 7.75 9.05 1.78
C LEU A 139 7.26 10.21 2.63
N GLU A 140 7.85 11.38 2.48
CA GLU A 140 7.33 12.62 3.04
C GLU A 140 6.20 13.14 2.14
N LEU A 141 5.07 13.53 2.74
CA LEU A 141 3.89 13.97 2.01
C LEU A 141 3.88 15.50 1.88
N GLU A 142 3.56 15.99 0.68
CA GLU A 142 3.27 17.40 0.49
C GLU A 142 1.88 17.76 1.04
N GLN A 143 0.89 16.90 0.78
CA GLN A 143 -0.46 17.00 1.35
C GLN A 143 -0.62 15.99 2.49
N PHE A 144 -0.73 16.50 3.72
CA PHE A 144 -0.92 15.66 4.89
C PHE A 144 -2.30 14.99 4.89
N VAL A 145 -2.36 13.75 5.36
CA VAL A 145 -3.61 12.99 5.45
C VAL A 145 -4.22 13.18 6.83
N LEU A 146 -5.29 13.96 6.92
CA LEU A 146 -6.00 14.18 8.19
C LEU A 146 -6.71 12.91 8.66
N PRO A 147 -7.13 12.84 9.94
CA PRO A 147 -7.95 11.74 10.45
C PRO A 147 -9.19 11.48 9.59
N GLY A 148 -9.38 10.23 9.17
CA GLY A 148 -10.49 9.82 8.32
C GLY A 148 -10.38 10.24 6.85
N GLN A 149 -9.28 10.84 6.42
CA GLN A 149 -9.03 11.11 4.99
C GLN A 149 -8.31 9.94 4.32
N SER A 150 -8.23 9.99 3.00
CA SER A 150 -7.46 9.04 2.20
C SER A 150 -6.49 9.78 1.31
N ILE A 151 -5.47 9.07 0.87
CA ILE A 151 -4.52 9.52 -0.15
C ILE A 151 -4.45 8.48 -1.25
N GLU A 152 -4.41 8.96 -2.48
CA GLU A 152 -4.09 8.20 -3.67
C GLU A 152 -2.68 8.55 -4.15
N LEU A 153 -1.90 7.52 -4.46
CA LEU A 153 -0.53 7.62 -4.96
C LEU A 153 -0.40 6.79 -6.23
N ASP A 154 0.17 7.38 -7.27
CA ASP A 154 0.65 6.69 -8.47
C ASP A 154 2.16 6.46 -8.34
N ILE A 155 2.59 5.20 -8.37
CA ILE A 155 3.98 4.78 -8.13
C ILE A 155 4.46 3.89 -9.29
N ALA A 156 5.68 4.13 -9.80
CA ALA A 156 6.28 3.39 -10.91
C ALA A 156 7.80 3.16 -10.73
#